data_AF-A0A7R8X813-F1
#
_entry.id   AF-A0A7R8X813-F1
#
_cell.length_a   1.000
_cell.length_b   1.000
_cell.length_c   1.000
_cell.angle_alpha   90.00
_cell.angle_beta   90.00
_cell.angle_gamma   90.00
#
_symmetry.space_group_name_H-M   'P 1'
#
loop_
_entity.id
_entity.type
_entity.pdbx_description
1 polymer ?
#
loop_
_entity_poly.entity_id
_entity_poly.type
_entity_poly.pdbx_seq_one_letter_code
_entity_poly.pdbx_strand_id
1 'polypeptide(L)'
;MLFVGGACSQGPGMVVNDDLKDPIRSHHDIDKDNAKYLKKATKHYESLAGRAATNGHVVDIYSCALDQTGLHEMKSCPNSTGGHMVMGDSFNSSLFKQTYRMVFAKDQNNEFKMAFNAQIEVKTSRELKVCGAIGPCISMNIKGTCVSDNEMGIGGTCQWKLCSLYPSSTIAILYEVVNQHGAPIPQGGRGCIQFITQYQHSSGQRRVRVTTIARKYVFLYLFEVCWADAGTQMSHIAAGFDQEAAAVISGRLAAFRAESEEGQDVLRWVDRNLIRLCQKFGEYNKDDAASFRLSEAFSLYPQFMFHLRRSQFMQVFNNSPDETSFYRHMLMREDTMNSLIMIQPILYSYSFNGPPEPVLLDTSSIQPDRILLMDTFFQILIFNGETIAQWKAQGYHELPEYENFRQLLQAPADDAQEILQTRFPMPRYIETEQGGSQARFLLSKVNPSQTHNNMYAYGQVSPATSLLHNLFHAWNKCPVAHLSKASFR
;
A
#
# COMPACT_ATOMS: atom_id res chain seq x y z
N MET A 1 15.57 19.06 -4.82
CA MET A 1 15.90 17.88 -5.64
C MET A 1 17.37 17.51 -5.45
N LEU A 2 17.62 16.32 -4.92
CA LEU A 2 18.93 15.72 -4.68
C LEU A 2 19.11 14.52 -5.61
N PHE A 3 20.26 14.39 -6.28
CA PHE A 3 20.61 13.24 -7.11
C PHE A 3 21.80 12.52 -6.46
N VAL A 4 21.62 11.26 -6.06
CA VAL A 4 22.65 10.46 -5.39
C VAL A 4 22.99 9.21 -6.20
N GLY A 5 24.29 9.01 -6.43
CA GLY A 5 24.85 7.88 -7.16
C GLY A 5 25.56 6.85 -6.26
N GLY A 6 25.37 6.95 -4.94
CA GLY A 6 26.03 6.11 -3.94
C GLY A 6 25.73 6.58 -2.52
N ALA A 7 26.15 5.80 -1.54
CA ALA A 7 26.00 6.13 -0.13
C ALA A 7 26.90 7.30 0.31
N CYS A 8 26.42 8.11 1.26
CA CYS A 8 27.23 9.18 1.84
C CYS A 8 28.37 8.58 2.67
N SER A 9 29.63 8.80 2.26
CA SER A 9 30.80 8.20 2.92
C SER A 9 31.60 9.14 3.83
N GLN A 10 31.25 10.43 3.84
CA GLN A 10 31.97 11.44 4.60
C GLN A 10 31.03 12.48 5.22
N GLY A 11 31.33 12.88 6.46
CA GLY A 11 30.68 14.03 7.10
C GLY A 11 29.37 13.71 7.84
N PRO A 12 28.59 14.74 8.20
CA PRO A 12 27.28 14.56 8.81
C PRO A 12 26.34 13.80 7.87
N GLY A 13 25.67 12.74 8.37
CA GLY A 13 24.83 11.89 7.53
C GLY A 13 25.56 10.73 6.87
N MET A 14 26.82 10.45 7.22
CA MET A 14 27.56 9.28 6.72
C MET A 14 26.80 7.97 6.97
N VAL A 15 26.67 7.13 5.93
CA VAL A 15 25.92 5.86 5.92
C VAL A 15 26.86 4.66 5.94
N VAL A 16 28.02 4.78 5.29
CA VAL A 16 29.09 3.78 5.21
C VAL A 16 30.43 4.51 5.20
N ASN A 17 31.55 3.86 5.48
CA ASN A 17 32.88 4.44 5.30
C ASN A 17 33.42 4.15 3.89
N ASP A 18 34.58 4.73 3.57
CA ASP A 18 35.25 4.55 2.28
C ASP A 18 35.93 3.18 2.10
N ASP A 19 36.06 2.37 3.17
CA ASP A 19 36.68 1.03 3.08
C ASP A 19 35.64 0.00 2.60
N LEU A 20 35.80 -0.47 1.36
CA LEU A 20 34.90 -1.46 0.74
C LEU A 20 34.85 -2.81 1.46
N LYS A 21 35.75 -3.07 2.42
CA LYS A 21 35.66 -4.25 3.29
C LYS A 21 34.47 -4.17 4.26
N ASP A 22 34.05 -2.97 4.61
CA ASP A 22 32.89 -2.74 5.45
C ASP A 22 31.63 -2.65 4.56
N PRO A 23 30.73 -3.65 4.62
CA PRO A 23 29.55 -3.67 3.78
C PRO A 23 28.54 -2.60 4.22
N ILE A 24 27.71 -2.15 3.28
CA ILE A 24 26.54 -1.32 3.61
C ILE A 24 25.57 -2.15 4.45
N ARG A 25 24.98 -1.53 5.48
CA ARG A 25 24.04 -2.19 6.41
C ARG A 25 22.91 -2.94 5.68
N SER A 26 22.56 -4.11 6.21
CA SER A 26 21.37 -4.89 5.86
C SER A 26 20.30 -4.80 6.96
N HIS A 27 19.08 -5.29 6.71
CA HIS A 27 18.07 -5.42 7.78
C HIS A 27 18.58 -6.26 8.95
N HIS A 28 19.36 -7.31 8.68
CA HIS A 28 19.95 -8.15 9.70
C HIS A 28 20.92 -7.39 10.62
N ASP A 29 21.71 -6.47 10.06
CA ASP A 29 22.63 -5.63 10.82
C ASP A 29 21.87 -4.59 11.66
N ILE A 30 20.75 -4.08 11.15
CA ILE A 30 19.89 -3.14 11.88
C ILE A 30 19.22 -3.85 13.07
N ASP A 31 18.66 -5.04 12.84
CA ASP A 31 17.97 -5.83 13.87
C ASP A 31 18.92 -6.26 15.00
N LYS A 32 20.19 -6.53 14.67
CA LYS A 32 21.23 -6.89 15.65
C LYS A 32 21.94 -5.68 16.27
N ASP A 33 21.49 -4.45 15.98
CA ASP A 33 22.13 -3.20 16.38
C ASP A 33 23.62 -3.10 15.98
N ASN A 34 24.00 -3.74 14.87
CA ASN A 34 25.35 -3.77 14.30
C ASN A 34 25.57 -2.66 13.24
N ALA A 35 24.57 -1.82 12.99
CA ALA A 35 24.64 -0.72 12.03
C ALA A 35 25.27 0.55 12.66
N LYS A 36 26.62 0.63 12.65
CA LYS A 36 27.42 1.69 13.32
C LYS A 36 26.96 3.13 13.04
N TYR A 37 26.61 3.43 11.78
CA TYR A 37 26.35 4.80 11.32
C TYR A 37 24.88 5.22 11.35
N LEU A 38 23.96 4.24 11.37
CA LEU A 38 22.52 4.43 11.18
C LEU A 38 21.94 5.51 12.11
N LYS A 39 22.08 5.35 13.43
CA LYS A 39 21.45 6.27 14.42
C LYS A 39 21.92 7.72 14.26
N LYS A 40 23.20 7.94 13.95
CA LYS A 40 23.78 9.29 13.76
C LYS A 40 23.30 9.91 12.44
N ALA A 41 23.25 9.11 11.38
CA ALA A 41 22.81 9.57 10.08
C ALA A 41 21.30 9.87 10.04
N THR A 42 20.46 8.97 10.57
CA THR A 42 19.01 9.19 10.68
C THR A 42 18.70 10.48 11.42
N LYS A 43 19.34 10.72 12.59
CA LYS A 43 19.14 11.95 13.36
C LYS A 43 19.54 13.22 12.57
N HIS A 44 20.61 13.14 11.77
CA HIS A 44 21.02 14.25 10.92
C HIS A 44 19.96 14.58 9.86
N TYR A 45 19.48 13.58 9.14
CA TYR A 45 18.47 13.77 8.10
C TYR A 45 17.09 14.14 8.66
N GLU A 46 16.69 13.63 9.83
CA GLU A 46 15.49 14.09 10.53
C GLU A 46 15.56 15.57 10.91
N SER A 47 16.73 16.05 11.36
CA SER A 47 16.92 17.47 11.64
C SER A 47 16.80 18.32 10.36
N LEU A 48 17.35 17.85 9.24
CA LEU A 48 17.19 18.50 7.94
C LEU A 48 15.73 18.49 7.46
N ALA A 49 15.04 17.36 7.61
CA ALA A 49 13.63 17.21 7.26
C ALA A 49 12.76 18.20 8.05
N GLY A 50 12.96 18.29 9.37
CA GLY A 50 12.26 19.24 10.23
C GLY A 50 12.50 20.71 9.82
N ARG A 51 13.74 21.07 9.50
CA ARG A 51 14.08 22.41 9.00
C ARG A 51 13.42 22.72 7.66
N ALA A 52 13.49 21.80 6.70
CA ALA A 52 12.88 21.97 5.39
C ALA A 52 11.35 22.09 5.50
N ALA A 53 10.72 21.20 6.26
CA ALA A 53 9.27 21.18 6.44
C ALA A 53 8.75 22.46 7.13
N THR A 54 9.47 22.93 8.17
CA THR A 54 9.15 24.20 8.86
C THR A 54 9.22 25.38 7.89
N ASN A 55 10.26 25.43 7.05
CA ASN A 55 10.44 26.49 6.05
C ASN A 55 9.52 26.35 4.82
N GLY A 56 8.82 25.23 4.65
CA GLY A 56 7.95 24.99 3.49
C GLY A 56 8.73 24.59 2.24
N HIS A 57 9.93 24.04 2.40
CA HIS A 57 10.77 23.55 1.30
C HIS A 57 10.56 22.07 1.06
N VAL A 58 10.66 21.66 -0.20
CA VAL A 58 10.50 20.27 -0.64
C VAL A 58 11.86 19.63 -0.85
N VAL A 59 12.03 18.38 -0.39
CA VAL A 59 13.25 17.60 -0.60
C VAL A 59 12.93 16.33 -1.37
N ASP A 60 13.14 16.36 -2.68
CA ASP A 60 13.12 15.17 -3.53
C ASP A 60 14.48 14.47 -3.53
N ILE A 61 14.48 13.14 -3.53
CA ILE A 61 15.66 12.30 -3.59
C ILE A 61 15.54 11.34 -4.79
N TYR A 62 16.47 11.48 -5.71
CA TYR A 62 16.63 10.62 -6.88
C TYR A 62 17.89 9.79 -6.68
N SER A 63 17.71 8.53 -6.28
CA SER A 63 18.77 7.57 -6.02
C SER A 63 18.95 6.65 -7.22
N CYS A 64 20.12 6.69 -7.85
CA CYS A 64 20.48 5.76 -8.92
C CYS A 64 21.86 5.17 -8.71
N ALA A 65 21.92 3.93 -8.22
CA ALA A 65 23.14 3.18 -7.99
C ALA A 65 22.85 1.68 -8.05
N LEU A 66 23.89 0.87 -8.28
CA LEU A 66 23.78 -0.60 -8.27
C LEU A 66 23.67 -1.18 -6.86
N ASP A 67 24.06 -0.39 -5.85
CA ASP A 67 23.96 -0.73 -4.43
C ASP A 67 23.17 0.37 -3.70
N GLN A 68 22.97 0.20 -2.41
CA GLN A 68 22.22 1.12 -1.55
C GLN A 68 22.88 2.51 -1.47
N THR A 69 22.06 3.56 -1.31
CA THR A 69 22.51 4.95 -1.26
C THR A 69 22.23 5.64 0.08
N GLY A 70 21.55 4.96 1.00
CA GLY A 70 21.14 5.53 2.28
C GLY A 70 19.74 6.14 2.26
N LEU A 71 18.85 5.66 1.38
CA LEU A 71 17.44 6.08 1.39
C LEU A 71 16.78 5.82 2.74
N HIS A 72 17.17 4.75 3.44
CA HIS A 72 16.62 4.44 4.75
C HIS A 72 16.86 5.54 5.80
N GLU A 73 18.06 6.12 5.83
CA GLU A 73 18.41 7.23 6.72
C GLU A 73 17.78 8.55 6.24
N MET A 74 17.71 8.74 4.92
CA MET A 74 17.21 9.97 4.32
C MET A 74 15.69 10.04 4.20
N LYS A 75 14.95 8.95 4.46
CA LYS A 75 13.51 8.83 4.20
C LYS A 75 12.65 9.93 4.82
N SER A 76 13.06 10.46 5.97
CA SER A 76 12.36 11.56 6.66
C SER A 76 12.25 12.82 5.80
N CYS A 77 13.26 13.11 4.97
CA CYS A 77 13.28 14.30 4.11
C CYS A 77 12.11 14.34 3.11
N PRO A 78 11.95 13.36 2.21
CA PRO A 78 10.80 13.32 1.30
C PRO A 78 9.50 13.02 2.05
N ASN A 79 9.50 12.16 3.08
CA ASN A 79 8.28 11.80 3.81
C ASN A 79 7.65 13.02 4.51
N SER A 80 8.43 13.86 5.20
CA SER A 80 7.91 15.02 5.91
C SER A 80 7.57 16.20 4.98
N THR A 81 8.23 16.31 3.83
CA THR A 81 8.04 17.45 2.92
C THR A 81 7.08 17.17 1.76
N GLY A 82 6.72 15.91 1.51
CA GLY A 82 5.95 15.50 0.34
C GLY A 82 6.78 15.43 -0.95
N GLY A 83 8.11 15.41 -0.81
CA GLY A 83 9.03 15.22 -1.93
C GLY A 83 8.91 13.82 -2.55
N HIS A 84 9.48 13.66 -3.72
CA HIS A 84 9.61 12.37 -4.39
C HIS A 84 10.79 11.58 -3.84
N MET A 85 10.60 10.27 -3.67
CA MET A 85 11.69 9.31 -3.50
C MET A 85 11.69 8.39 -4.72
N VAL A 86 12.74 8.43 -5.54
CA VAL A 86 12.89 7.59 -6.71
C VAL A 86 14.15 6.75 -6.57
N MET A 87 14.04 5.47 -6.89
CA MET A 87 15.13 4.51 -6.82
C MET A 87 15.29 3.83 -8.19
N GLY A 88 16.53 3.61 -8.62
CA GLY A 88 16.86 2.87 -9.83
C GLY A 88 18.34 2.49 -9.88
N ASP A 89 18.74 1.79 -10.93
CA ASP A 89 20.11 1.28 -11.04
C ASP A 89 21.08 2.31 -11.65
N SER A 90 20.57 3.19 -12.53
CA SER A 90 21.37 4.18 -13.25
C SER A 90 20.53 5.35 -13.75
N PHE A 91 21.09 6.55 -13.67
CA PHE A 91 20.51 7.76 -14.27
C PHE A 91 20.41 7.69 -15.80
N ASN A 92 21.20 6.82 -16.44
CA ASN A 92 21.15 6.68 -17.90
C ASN A 92 19.97 5.81 -18.38
N SER A 93 19.27 5.12 -17.47
CA SER A 93 18.14 4.25 -17.80
C SER A 93 16.94 5.04 -18.38
N SER A 94 16.17 4.40 -19.26
CA SER A 94 14.88 4.92 -19.72
C SER A 94 13.92 5.14 -18.56
N LEU A 95 13.91 4.20 -17.61
CA LEU A 95 13.12 4.23 -16.37
C LEU A 95 13.29 5.55 -15.61
N PHE A 96 14.55 5.93 -15.31
CA PHE A 96 14.83 7.17 -14.60
C PHE A 96 14.46 8.40 -15.44
N LYS A 97 14.87 8.44 -16.71
CA LYS A 97 14.63 9.59 -17.59
C LYS A 97 13.14 9.88 -17.77
N GLN A 98 12.32 8.84 -17.95
CA GLN A 98 10.87 8.99 -18.07
C GLN A 98 10.23 9.38 -16.73
N THR A 99 10.61 8.72 -15.64
CA THR A 99 10.15 9.09 -14.28
C THR A 99 10.44 10.56 -13.97
N TYR A 100 11.66 11.01 -14.24
CA TYR A 100 12.07 12.39 -13.98
C TYR A 100 11.30 13.41 -14.84
N ARG A 101 10.99 13.07 -16.11
CA ARG A 101 10.13 13.92 -16.95
C ARG A 101 8.71 14.05 -16.40
N MET A 102 8.14 12.96 -15.87
CA MET A 102 6.78 12.95 -15.31
C MET A 102 6.62 13.87 -14.08
N VAL A 103 7.69 14.13 -13.33
CA VAL A 103 7.68 15.10 -12.22
C VAL A 103 7.22 16.48 -12.70
N PHE A 104 7.63 16.87 -13.90
CA PHE A 104 7.30 18.15 -14.52
C PHE A 104 6.10 18.05 -15.46
N ALA A 105 5.23 17.04 -15.29
CA ALA A 105 4.02 16.91 -16.06
C ALA A 105 3.15 18.16 -15.92
N LYS A 106 2.60 18.59 -17.05
CA LYS A 106 1.75 19.77 -17.14
C LYS A 106 0.29 19.40 -17.30
N ASP A 107 -0.59 20.27 -16.86
CA ASP A 107 -2.03 20.16 -17.06
C ASP A 107 -2.46 20.67 -18.45
N GLN A 108 -3.77 20.71 -18.69
CA GLN A 108 -4.37 21.19 -19.94
C GLN A 108 -4.08 22.67 -20.21
N ASN A 109 -3.73 23.45 -19.17
CA ASN A 109 -3.40 24.87 -19.24
C ASN A 109 -1.88 25.10 -19.37
N ASN A 110 -1.08 24.04 -19.58
CA ASN A 110 0.38 24.11 -19.67
C ASN A 110 1.05 24.59 -18.34
N GLU A 111 0.36 24.44 -17.22
CA GLU A 111 0.86 24.71 -15.86
C GLU A 111 1.34 23.39 -15.22
N PHE A 112 2.35 23.42 -14.34
CA PHE A 112 2.81 22.17 -13.71
C PHE A 112 1.73 21.60 -12.77
N LYS A 113 1.60 20.27 -12.74
CA LYS A 113 0.65 19.58 -11.85
C LYS A 113 1.04 19.62 -10.36
N MET A 114 2.21 20.15 -10.04
CA MET A 114 2.68 20.30 -8.66
C MET A 114 2.10 21.55 -7.98
N ALA A 115 1.84 21.43 -6.69
CA ALA A 115 1.43 22.50 -5.81
C ALA A 115 2.34 22.55 -4.58
N PHE A 116 2.49 23.74 -3.99
CA PHE A 116 3.46 23.99 -2.93
C PHE A 116 2.84 24.59 -1.68
N ASN A 117 3.54 24.43 -0.56
CA ASN A 117 3.24 25.03 0.73
C ASN A 117 1.74 24.90 1.11
N ALA A 118 1.23 23.69 0.98
CA ALA A 118 -0.14 23.36 1.29
C ALA A 118 -0.35 23.25 2.81
N GLN A 119 -1.50 23.72 3.27
CA GLN A 119 -1.98 23.59 4.64
C GLN A 119 -3.37 22.98 4.60
N ILE A 120 -3.55 21.86 5.29
CA ILE A 120 -4.82 21.16 5.41
C ILE A 120 -5.34 21.38 6.82
N GLU A 121 -6.51 22.02 6.92
CA GLU A 121 -7.28 22.14 8.15
C GLU A 121 -8.50 21.24 8.08
N VAL A 122 -8.75 20.49 9.16
CA VAL A 122 -9.89 19.60 9.29
C VAL A 122 -10.83 20.11 10.38
N LYS A 123 -12.07 20.35 10.00
CA LYS A 123 -13.16 20.73 10.90
C LYS A 123 -14.18 19.61 10.97
N THR A 124 -14.62 19.27 12.16
CA THR A 124 -15.56 18.19 12.41
C THR A 124 -16.74 18.68 13.26
N SER A 125 -17.87 17.97 13.16
CA SER A 125 -18.94 18.08 14.15
C SER A 125 -18.44 17.71 15.55
N ARG A 126 -19.15 18.15 16.60
CA ARG A 126 -18.73 18.00 18.00
C ARG A 126 -18.54 16.55 18.45
N GLU A 127 -19.25 15.63 17.82
CA GLU A 127 -19.25 14.20 18.16
C GLU A 127 -18.11 13.43 17.46
N LEU A 128 -17.34 14.09 16.60
CA LEU A 128 -16.18 13.53 15.90
C LEU A 128 -14.93 14.29 16.28
N LYS A 129 -13.94 13.56 16.79
CA LYS A 129 -12.60 14.07 17.03
C LYS A 129 -11.60 13.45 16.06
N VAL A 130 -10.52 14.16 15.82
CA VAL A 130 -9.42 13.83 14.93
C VAL A 130 -8.30 13.23 15.78
N CYS A 131 -7.95 11.97 15.52
CA CYS A 131 -6.84 11.28 16.20
C CYS A 131 -5.48 11.66 15.60
N GLY A 132 -5.44 11.85 14.29
CA GLY A 132 -4.22 12.20 13.58
C GLY A 132 -4.27 11.86 12.09
N ALA A 133 -3.14 12.04 11.42
CA ALA A 133 -3.00 11.74 10.00
C ALA A 133 -1.79 10.83 9.71
N ILE A 134 -1.89 10.04 8.64
CA ILE A 134 -0.81 9.20 8.10
C ILE A 134 -0.65 9.52 6.62
N GLY A 135 0.55 9.99 6.27
CA GLY A 135 0.89 10.39 4.92
C GLY A 135 2.00 11.45 4.92
N PRO A 136 2.32 12.02 3.75
CA PRO A 136 3.45 12.93 3.62
C PRO A 136 3.14 14.35 4.13
N CYS A 137 3.08 14.50 5.45
CA CYS A 137 2.73 15.75 6.10
C CYS A 137 3.46 15.93 7.44
N ILE A 138 3.43 17.15 7.97
CA ILE A 138 3.89 17.46 9.33
C ILE A 138 2.78 18.12 10.14
N SER A 139 2.77 17.87 11.45
CA SER A 139 1.86 18.52 12.39
C SER A 139 2.20 20.01 12.53
N MET A 140 1.19 20.87 12.46
CA MET A 140 1.34 22.29 12.82
C MET A 140 1.19 22.52 14.34
N ASN A 141 0.90 21.47 15.11
CA ASN A 141 0.68 21.50 16.55
C ASN A 141 -0.40 22.54 16.98
N ILE A 142 -1.38 22.75 16.10
CA ILE A 142 -2.54 23.60 16.37
C ILE A 142 -3.59 22.74 17.05
N LYS A 143 -3.86 23.06 18.32
CA LYS A 143 -4.93 22.43 19.10
C LYS A 143 -6.27 23.04 18.73
N GLY A 144 -7.32 22.24 18.85
CA GLY A 144 -8.69 22.66 18.58
C GLY A 144 -9.69 21.76 19.29
N THR A 145 -10.96 22.18 19.31
CA THR A 145 -12.05 21.40 19.92
C THR A 145 -12.27 20.04 19.25
N CYS A 146 -11.83 19.91 17.99
CA CYS A 146 -11.90 18.70 17.19
C CYS A 146 -10.71 17.75 17.41
N VAL A 147 -9.70 18.07 18.20
CA VAL A 147 -8.52 17.21 18.39
C VAL A 147 -8.80 16.17 19.48
N SER A 148 -8.56 14.89 19.19
CA SER A 148 -8.68 13.81 20.17
C SER A 148 -7.46 13.74 21.09
N ASP A 149 -7.69 13.24 22.30
CA ASP A 149 -6.63 12.91 23.26
C ASP A 149 -5.95 11.55 22.91
N ASN A 150 -6.61 10.72 22.10
CA ASN A 150 -6.06 9.47 21.58
C ASN A 150 -5.35 9.72 20.24
N GLU A 151 -4.03 9.93 20.30
CA GLU A 151 -3.22 10.24 19.12
C GLU A 151 -2.87 8.99 18.30
N MET A 152 -3.08 9.08 16.98
CA MET A 152 -2.73 8.02 16.03
C MET A 152 -2.00 8.60 14.82
N GLY A 153 -0.80 8.11 14.52
CA GLY A 153 0.04 8.68 13.45
C GLY A 153 0.57 10.06 13.84
N ILE A 154 0.47 11.02 12.93
CA ILE A 154 0.84 12.42 13.15
C ILE A 154 -0.36 13.13 13.80
N GLY A 155 -0.48 12.95 15.11
CA GLY A 155 -1.59 13.43 15.94
C GLY A 155 -1.39 14.80 16.60
N GLY A 156 -2.19 15.07 17.62
CA GLY A 156 -2.09 16.28 18.46
C GLY A 156 -2.50 17.58 17.76
N THR A 157 -3.12 17.50 16.57
CA THR A 157 -3.51 18.67 15.79
C THR A 157 -4.71 18.43 14.89
N CYS A 158 -5.35 19.51 14.45
CA CYS A 158 -6.33 19.51 13.35
C CYS A 158 -5.79 20.16 12.07
N GLN A 159 -4.51 20.55 12.05
CA GLN A 159 -3.86 21.18 10.92
C GLN A 159 -2.52 20.53 10.58
N TRP A 160 -2.34 20.19 9.31
CA TRP A 160 -1.09 19.65 8.80
C TRP A 160 -0.56 20.49 7.65
N LYS A 161 0.76 20.56 7.56
CA LYS A 161 1.46 21.21 6.45
C LYS A 161 2.05 20.16 5.53
N LEU A 162 1.91 20.40 4.23
CA LEU A 162 2.49 19.62 3.15
C LEU A 162 3.30 20.58 2.28
N CYS A 163 4.61 20.37 2.18
CA CYS A 163 5.44 21.31 1.42
C CYS A 163 5.23 21.15 -0.09
N SER A 164 4.93 19.93 -0.54
CA SER A 164 4.51 19.60 -1.90
C SER A 164 3.18 18.86 -1.89
N LEU A 165 2.37 19.10 -2.92
CA LEU A 165 1.12 18.40 -3.18
C LEU A 165 1.01 18.07 -4.67
N TYR A 166 0.61 16.85 -4.98
CA TYR A 166 0.32 16.39 -6.34
C TYR A 166 -1.13 15.90 -6.42
N PRO A 167 -1.73 15.80 -7.62
CA PRO A 167 -3.11 15.32 -7.77
C PRO A 167 -3.33 13.91 -7.19
N SER A 168 -2.29 13.06 -7.19
CA SER A 168 -2.31 11.71 -6.59
C SER A 168 -2.02 11.67 -5.09
N SER A 169 -1.63 12.80 -4.47
CA SER A 169 -1.24 12.83 -3.06
C SER A 169 -2.43 12.56 -2.14
N THR A 170 -2.36 11.45 -1.41
CA THR A 170 -3.45 10.95 -0.56
C THR A 170 -3.00 10.80 0.89
N ILE A 171 -3.74 11.41 1.81
CA ILE A 171 -3.49 11.35 3.27
C ILE A 171 -4.62 10.57 3.93
N ALA A 172 -4.28 9.68 4.86
CA ALA A 172 -5.22 9.00 5.72
C ALA A 172 -5.45 9.84 6.97
N ILE A 173 -6.69 10.26 7.25
CA ILE A 173 -7.04 11.00 8.47
C ILE A 173 -7.93 10.10 9.33
N LEU A 174 -7.53 9.91 10.57
CA LEU A 174 -8.15 8.99 11.52
C LEU A 174 -9.03 9.79 12.48
N TYR A 175 -10.21 9.24 12.76
CA TYR A 175 -11.22 9.88 13.59
C TYR A 175 -11.62 8.96 14.74
N GLU A 176 -12.11 9.58 15.81
CA GLU A 176 -12.73 8.94 16.94
C GLU A 176 -14.11 9.55 17.17
N VAL A 177 -15.08 8.68 17.45
CA VAL A 177 -16.43 9.10 17.81
C VAL A 177 -16.45 9.37 19.30
N VAL A 178 -16.68 10.62 19.69
CA VAL A 178 -16.75 11.03 21.09
C VAL A 178 -18.20 11.40 21.39
N ASN A 179 -18.96 10.43 21.88
CA ASN A 179 -20.26 10.67 22.48
C ASN A 179 -20.32 10.02 23.86
N GLN A 180 -20.86 10.73 24.85
CA GLN A 180 -21.08 10.16 26.17
C GLN A 180 -22.14 9.06 26.06
N HIS A 181 -21.86 7.87 26.62
CA HIS A 181 -22.86 6.81 26.74
C HIS A 181 -24.13 7.39 27.40
N GLY A 182 -25.22 7.54 26.64
CA GLY A 182 -26.51 8.03 27.14
C GLY A 182 -26.96 9.44 26.72
N ALA A 183 -26.19 10.20 25.94
CA ALA A 183 -26.65 11.51 25.44
C ALA A 183 -27.60 11.39 24.23
N PRO A 184 -28.77 12.06 24.22
CA PRO A 184 -29.72 12.00 23.10
C PRO A 184 -29.13 12.66 21.86
N ILE A 185 -29.13 11.93 20.74
CA ILE A 185 -28.65 12.45 19.46
C ILE A 185 -29.77 13.23 18.77
N PRO A 186 -29.52 14.44 18.28
CA PRO A 186 -30.51 15.22 17.55
C PRO A 186 -31.10 14.41 16.38
N GLN A 187 -32.43 14.37 16.28
CA GLN A 187 -33.12 13.70 15.15
C GLN A 187 -32.59 14.23 13.81
N GLY A 188 -32.04 13.33 12.98
CA GLY A 188 -31.43 13.70 11.70
C GLY A 188 -29.96 14.14 11.75
N GLY A 189 -29.29 13.95 12.89
CA GLY A 189 -27.87 14.28 13.08
C GLY A 189 -26.97 13.65 12.01
N ARG A 190 -26.14 14.49 11.38
CA ARG A 190 -25.09 14.07 10.44
C ARG A 190 -23.74 14.47 11.00
N GLY A 191 -22.79 13.55 10.91
CA GLY A 191 -21.39 13.87 11.12
C GLY A 191 -20.88 14.60 9.90
N CYS A 192 -20.52 15.86 10.08
CA CYS A 192 -19.96 16.69 9.03
C CYS A 192 -18.45 16.77 9.24
N ILE A 193 -17.72 16.59 8.14
CA ILE A 193 -16.28 16.76 8.09
C ILE A 193 -15.99 17.70 6.94
N GLN A 194 -15.24 18.76 7.21
CA GLN A 194 -14.80 19.73 6.22
C GLN A 194 -13.29 19.75 6.17
N PHE A 195 -12.76 19.54 4.97
CA PHE A 195 -11.34 19.66 4.64
C PHE A 195 -11.13 21.00 3.94
N ILE A 196 -10.22 21.82 4.47
CA ILE A 196 -9.84 23.10 3.89
C ILE A 196 -8.35 23.01 3.55
N THR A 197 -8.03 22.89 2.27
CA THR A 197 -6.66 22.81 1.77
C THR A 197 -6.29 24.13 1.11
N GLN A 198 -5.45 24.93 1.76
CA GLN A 198 -4.87 26.14 1.19
C GLN A 198 -3.52 25.79 0.59
N TYR A 199 -3.23 26.19 -0.65
CA TYR A 199 -1.96 25.87 -1.30
C TYR A 199 -1.56 26.92 -2.34
N GLN A 200 -0.28 26.93 -2.71
CA GLN A 200 0.23 27.70 -3.83
C GLN A 200 0.21 26.83 -5.09
N HIS A 201 -0.56 27.26 -6.09
CA HIS A 201 -0.57 26.63 -7.40
C HIS A 201 0.75 26.92 -8.15
N SER A 202 1.12 26.06 -9.10
CA SER A 202 2.31 26.26 -9.95
C SER A 202 2.29 27.58 -10.75
N SER A 203 1.09 28.14 -10.97
CA SER A 203 0.90 29.45 -11.60
C SER A 203 1.20 30.65 -10.69
N GLY A 204 1.54 30.40 -9.42
CA GLY A 204 1.80 31.44 -8.41
C GLY A 204 0.56 31.89 -7.64
N GLN A 205 -0.65 31.51 -8.09
CA GLN A 205 -1.89 31.83 -7.38
C GLN A 205 -2.00 31.04 -6.06
N ARG A 206 -2.51 31.69 -5.02
CA ARG A 206 -2.97 30.99 -3.82
C ARG A 206 -4.39 30.49 -4.05
N ARG A 207 -4.60 29.19 -3.85
CA ARG A 207 -5.89 28.54 -4.03
C ARG A 207 -6.34 27.90 -2.72
N VAL A 208 -7.65 27.80 -2.54
CA VAL A 208 -8.28 27.09 -1.43
C VAL A 208 -9.22 26.05 -1.99
N ARG A 209 -8.99 24.79 -1.65
CA ARG A 209 -9.89 23.68 -1.97
C ARG A 209 -10.67 23.32 -0.70
N VAL A 210 -12.00 23.40 -0.79
CA VAL A 210 -12.88 23.03 0.31
C VAL A 210 -13.69 21.81 -0.09
N THR A 211 -13.57 20.74 0.69
CA THR A 211 -14.37 19.52 0.53
C THR A 211 -15.17 19.31 1.80
N THR A 212 -16.50 19.36 1.70
CA THR A 212 -17.38 19.08 2.84
C THR A 212 -18.10 17.76 2.58
N ILE A 213 -17.91 16.80 3.48
CA ILE A 213 -18.64 15.54 3.46
C ILE A 213 -19.56 15.48 4.67
N ALA A 214 -20.74 14.94 4.46
CA ALA A 214 -21.64 14.54 5.53
C ALA A 214 -21.80 13.02 5.46
N ARG A 215 -21.65 12.36 6.59
CA ARG A 215 -22.06 10.98 6.77
C ARG A 215 -23.19 10.97 7.78
N LYS A 216 -24.26 10.22 7.48
CA LYS A 216 -25.24 9.92 8.51
C LYS A 216 -24.47 9.24 9.63
N TYR A 217 -24.70 9.68 10.86
CA TYR A 217 -24.29 8.86 11.98
C TYR A 217 -25.11 7.56 11.87
N VAL A 218 -24.51 6.52 11.30
CA VAL A 218 -24.98 5.13 11.53
C VAL A 218 -24.47 4.65 12.89
N PHE A 219 -23.70 5.49 13.57
CA PHE A 219 -23.63 5.47 15.02
C PHE A 219 -24.88 6.19 15.57
N LEU A 220 -25.92 5.45 15.92
CA LEU A 220 -27.18 5.93 16.49
C LEU A 220 -28.13 6.64 15.50
N TYR A 221 -28.71 5.87 14.59
CA TYR A 221 -30.16 5.99 14.45
C TYR A 221 -30.81 5.17 15.58
N LEU A 222 -31.46 5.89 16.49
CA LEU A 222 -32.48 5.43 17.44
C LEU A 222 -32.00 4.56 18.60
N PHE A 223 -31.66 5.22 19.71
CA PHE A 223 -31.79 4.60 21.04
C PHE A 223 -33.15 4.93 21.70
N GLU A 224 -34.10 5.57 21.00
CA GLU A 224 -35.40 5.88 21.65
C GLU A 224 -36.65 5.94 20.76
N VAL A 225 -36.64 5.34 19.57
CA VAL A 225 -37.91 4.95 18.91
C VAL A 225 -37.69 3.63 18.19
N CYS A 226 -38.59 2.69 18.45
CA CYS A 226 -38.61 1.30 17.99
C CYS A 226 -37.76 0.33 18.81
N TRP A 227 -38.50 -0.53 19.51
CA TRP A 227 -38.20 -1.94 19.75
C TRP A 227 -37.82 -2.65 18.43
N ALA A 228 -36.68 -2.31 17.85
CA ALA A 228 -36.06 -3.02 16.75
C ALA A 228 -34.66 -3.43 17.20
N ASP A 229 -34.44 -4.74 17.24
CA ASP A 229 -33.30 -5.44 17.84
C ASP A 229 -31.93 -4.84 17.50
N ALA A 230 -30.96 -5.01 18.41
CA ALA A 230 -29.55 -4.70 18.22
C ALA A 230 -28.95 -5.26 16.90
N GLY A 231 -29.61 -6.25 16.28
CA GLY A 231 -29.29 -6.76 14.94
C GLY A 231 -29.51 -5.77 13.80
N THR A 232 -30.45 -4.82 13.91
CA THR A 232 -30.77 -3.86 12.82
C THR A 232 -29.78 -2.70 12.71
N GLN A 233 -29.12 -2.30 13.80
CA GLN A 233 -28.08 -1.27 13.77
C GLN A 233 -26.76 -1.81 13.21
N MET A 234 -26.41 -3.05 13.58
CA MET A 234 -25.21 -3.72 13.08
C MET A 234 -25.25 -3.92 11.56
N SER A 235 -26.43 -4.22 11.00
CA SER A 235 -26.58 -4.43 9.56
C SER A 235 -26.35 -3.15 8.74
N HIS A 236 -26.78 -1.98 9.22
CA HIS A 236 -26.50 -0.71 8.55
C HIS A 236 -25.02 -0.31 8.65
N ILE A 237 -24.36 -0.57 9.78
CA ILE A 237 -22.91 -0.32 9.91
C ILE A 237 -22.13 -1.26 9.00
N ALA A 238 -22.51 -2.55 8.98
CA ALA A 238 -21.89 -3.55 8.12
C ALA A 238 -22.03 -3.21 6.63
N ALA A 239 -23.22 -2.74 6.21
CA ALA A 239 -23.45 -2.30 4.83
C ALA A 239 -22.67 -1.03 4.44
N GLY A 240 -22.27 -0.21 5.42
CA GLY A 240 -21.45 0.99 5.20
C GLY A 240 -19.93 0.72 5.20
N PHE A 241 -19.51 -0.54 5.36
CA PHE A 241 -18.10 -0.91 5.40
C PHE A 241 -17.51 -0.93 3.99
N ASP A 242 -16.43 -0.17 3.81
CA ASP A 242 -15.61 -0.17 2.60
C ASP A 242 -14.36 -1.01 2.87
N GLN A 243 -14.37 -2.26 2.42
CA GLN A 243 -13.27 -3.21 2.63
C GLN A 243 -11.97 -2.79 1.94
N GLU A 244 -12.06 -2.09 0.82
CA GLU A 244 -10.90 -1.63 0.05
C GLU A 244 -10.19 -0.50 0.77
N ALA A 245 -10.94 0.55 1.14
CA ALA A 245 -10.40 1.65 1.93
C ALA A 245 -9.90 1.16 3.30
N ALA A 246 -10.63 0.26 3.96
CA ALA A 246 -10.20 -0.31 5.23
C ALA A 246 -8.88 -1.10 5.10
N ALA A 247 -8.69 -1.87 4.03
CA ALA A 247 -7.46 -2.60 3.79
C ALA A 247 -6.26 -1.66 3.62
N VAL A 248 -6.43 -0.57 2.86
CA VAL A 248 -5.38 0.44 2.65
C VAL A 248 -5.05 1.18 3.94
N ILE A 249 -6.04 1.59 4.73
CA ILE A 249 -5.82 2.26 6.02
C ILE A 249 -5.13 1.32 7.01
N SER A 250 -5.53 0.05 7.08
CA SER A 250 -4.85 -0.97 7.88
C SER A 250 -3.40 -1.18 7.42
N GLY A 251 -3.15 -1.19 6.11
CA GLY A 251 -1.81 -1.27 5.52
C GLY A 251 -0.93 -0.08 5.91
N ARG A 252 -1.46 1.14 5.82
CA ARG A 252 -0.76 2.37 6.25
C ARG A 252 -0.47 2.38 7.75
N LEU A 253 -1.43 1.96 8.58
CA LEU A 253 -1.22 1.83 10.03
C LEU A 253 -0.16 0.78 10.36
N ALA A 254 -0.20 -0.37 9.71
CA ALA A 254 0.79 -1.43 9.91
C ALA A 254 2.18 -0.97 9.47
N ALA A 255 2.30 -0.36 8.29
CA ALA A 255 3.58 0.14 7.79
C ALA A 255 4.14 1.29 8.66
N PHE A 256 3.29 2.16 9.20
CA PHE A 256 3.69 3.21 10.15
C PHE A 256 4.18 2.61 11.48
N ARG A 257 3.44 1.66 12.06
CA ARG A 257 3.87 0.94 13.27
C ARG A 257 5.18 0.20 13.07
N ALA A 258 5.37 -0.41 11.90
CA ALA A 258 6.58 -1.15 11.56
C ALA A 258 7.83 -0.27 11.37
N GLU A 259 7.73 1.05 11.53
CA GLU A 259 8.91 1.93 11.63
C GLU A 259 9.47 2.00 13.07
N SER A 260 8.64 1.78 14.08
CA SER A 260 9.01 1.88 15.51
C SER A 260 8.90 0.57 16.28
N GLU A 261 8.00 -0.31 15.89
CA GLU A 261 7.72 -1.60 16.52
C GLU A 261 8.36 -2.76 15.74
N GLU A 262 8.66 -3.87 16.41
CA GLU A 262 9.19 -5.07 15.76
C GLU A 262 8.19 -5.67 14.78
N GLY A 263 8.67 -6.11 13.61
CA GLY A 263 7.82 -6.58 12.51
C GLY A 263 6.87 -7.73 12.89
N GLN A 264 7.29 -8.64 13.79
CA GLN A 264 6.44 -9.75 14.25
C GLN A 264 5.24 -9.28 15.08
N ASP A 265 5.42 -8.26 15.90
CA ASP A 265 4.34 -7.74 16.74
C ASP A 265 3.31 -6.98 15.92
N VAL A 266 3.76 -6.24 14.89
CA VAL A 266 2.85 -5.59 13.94
C VAL A 266 2.04 -6.64 13.16
N LEU A 267 2.65 -7.75 12.75
CA LEU A 267 1.90 -8.86 12.11
C LEU A 267 0.84 -9.45 13.05
N ARG A 268 1.19 -9.69 14.32
CA ARG A 268 0.22 -10.15 15.33
C ARG A 268 -0.89 -9.13 15.55
N TRP A 269 -0.58 -7.84 15.48
CA TRP A 269 -1.58 -6.78 15.56
C TRP A 269 -2.56 -6.84 14.38
N VAL A 270 -2.06 -7.02 13.15
CA VAL A 270 -2.93 -7.20 11.96
C VAL A 270 -3.81 -8.44 12.12
N ASP A 271 -3.23 -9.57 12.49
CA ASP A 271 -3.97 -10.83 12.67
C ASP A 271 -5.06 -10.71 13.75
N ARG A 272 -4.75 -10.06 14.90
CA ARG A 272 -5.72 -9.81 15.98
C ARG A 272 -6.87 -8.92 15.54
N ASN A 273 -6.61 -7.89 14.76
CA ASN A 273 -7.68 -7.01 14.25
C ASN A 273 -8.56 -7.73 13.22
N LEU A 274 -7.97 -8.56 12.35
CA LEU A 274 -8.71 -9.41 11.43
C LEU A 274 -9.61 -10.40 12.19
N ILE A 275 -9.10 -11.08 13.23
CA ILE A 275 -9.88 -11.98 14.08
C ILE A 275 -11.09 -11.26 14.66
N ARG A 276 -10.87 -10.09 15.27
CA ARG A 276 -11.93 -9.31 15.92
C ARG A 276 -13.00 -8.88 14.92
N LEU A 277 -12.60 -8.50 13.71
CA LEU A 277 -13.51 -8.15 12.63
C LEU A 277 -14.38 -9.37 12.24
N CYS A 278 -13.74 -10.51 11.96
CA CYS A 278 -14.43 -11.75 11.59
C CYS A 278 -15.34 -12.28 12.71
N GLN A 279 -14.94 -12.17 13.97
CA GLN A 279 -15.76 -12.57 15.11
C GLN A 279 -16.99 -11.67 15.29
N LYS A 280 -16.87 -10.38 14.93
CA LYS A 280 -17.94 -9.40 15.14
C LYS A 280 -18.94 -9.36 13.98
N PHE A 281 -18.47 -9.53 12.74
CA PHE A 281 -19.29 -9.37 11.53
C PHE A 281 -19.46 -10.66 10.72
N GLY A 282 -18.79 -11.75 11.10
CA GLY A 282 -18.96 -13.06 10.49
C GLY A 282 -20.11 -13.85 11.09
N GLU A 283 -20.77 -14.66 10.27
CA GLU A 283 -21.80 -15.59 10.69
C GLU A 283 -21.16 -16.96 10.88
N TYR A 284 -21.30 -17.55 12.06
CA TYR A 284 -20.76 -18.88 12.36
C TYR A 284 -21.46 -19.52 13.54
N ASN A 285 -21.47 -20.86 13.54
CA ASN A 285 -21.81 -21.67 14.69
C ASN A 285 -20.55 -21.85 15.55
N LYS A 286 -20.73 -21.78 16.87
CA LYS A 286 -19.63 -22.00 17.80
C LYS A 286 -19.06 -23.42 17.61
N ASP A 287 -17.74 -23.52 17.60
CA ASP A 287 -16.99 -24.77 17.45
C ASP A 287 -17.15 -25.49 16.09
N ASP A 288 -17.78 -24.86 15.09
CA ASP A 288 -17.88 -25.36 13.71
C ASP A 288 -17.26 -24.37 12.71
N ALA A 289 -16.00 -24.63 12.31
CA ALA A 289 -15.27 -23.78 11.38
C ALA A 289 -15.86 -23.78 9.95
N ALA A 290 -16.56 -24.83 9.53
CA ALA A 290 -17.13 -24.93 8.18
C ALA A 290 -18.37 -24.03 8.00
N SER A 291 -19.01 -23.65 9.11
CA SER A 291 -20.15 -22.74 9.11
C SER A 291 -19.79 -21.27 8.85
N PHE A 292 -18.51 -20.90 8.93
CA PHE A 292 -18.09 -19.50 8.87
C PHE A 292 -18.35 -18.87 7.50
N ARG A 293 -19.09 -17.76 7.49
CA ARG A 293 -19.41 -16.97 6.30
C ARG A 293 -19.24 -15.47 6.56
N LEU A 294 -18.85 -14.76 5.51
CA LEU A 294 -18.78 -13.31 5.49
C LEU A 294 -19.73 -12.80 4.41
N SER A 295 -20.35 -11.65 4.66
CA SER A 295 -21.13 -10.94 3.64
C SER A 295 -20.21 -10.36 2.56
N GLU A 296 -20.79 -10.02 1.42
CA GLU A 296 -20.06 -9.48 0.26
C GLU A 296 -19.25 -8.23 0.60
N ALA A 297 -19.74 -7.39 1.52
CA ALA A 297 -19.04 -6.20 1.99
C ALA A 297 -17.72 -6.49 2.72
N PHE A 298 -17.51 -7.71 3.23
CA PHE A 298 -16.33 -8.10 4.01
C PHE A 298 -15.52 -9.23 3.37
N SER A 299 -16.02 -9.86 2.30
CA SER A 299 -15.48 -11.11 1.76
C SER A 299 -14.03 -11.01 1.25
N LEU A 300 -13.62 -9.84 0.74
CA LEU A 300 -12.27 -9.59 0.22
C LEU A 300 -11.30 -9.12 1.31
N TYR A 301 -11.78 -8.58 2.43
CA TYR A 301 -10.92 -8.05 3.48
C TYR A 301 -9.90 -9.08 4.03
N PRO A 302 -10.29 -10.34 4.35
CA PRO A 302 -9.32 -11.36 4.74
C PRO A 302 -8.26 -11.65 3.66
N GLN A 303 -8.65 -11.59 2.38
CA GLN A 303 -7.73 -11.78 1.26
C GLN A 303 -6.70 -10.64 1.20
N PHE A 304 -7.13 -9.39 1.36
CA PHE A 304 -6.21 -8.25 1.43
C PHE A 304 -5.23 -8.38 2.60
N MET A 305 -5.72 -8.75 3.79
CA MET A 305 -4.85 -8.94 4.96
C MET A 305 -3.84 -10.08 4.76
N PHE A 306 -4.22 -11.13 4.04
CA PHE A 306 -3.34 -12.24 3.69
C PHE A 306 -2.21 -11.86 2.72
N HIS A 307 -2.48 -10.96 1.78
CA HIS A 307 -1.44 -10.43 0.90
C HIS A 307 -0.59 -9.37 1.64
N LEU A 308 -1.21 -8.48 2.43
CA LEU A 308 -0.52 -7.48 3.24
C LEU A 308 0.53 -8.11 4.18
N ARG A 309 0.18 -9.16 4.92
CA ARG A 309 1.10 -9.81 5.89
C ARG A 309 2.33 -10.47 5.25
N ARG A 310 2.28 -10.78 3.94
CA ARG A 310 3.38 -11.38 3.16
C ARG A 310 4.03 -10.38 2.21
N SER A 311 3.51 -9.16 2.14
CA SER A 311 4.03 -8.10 1.28
C SER A 311 5.40 -7.61 1.76
N GLN A 312 6.12 -6.94 0.86
CA GLN A 312 7.42 -6.33 1.15
C GLN A 312 7.33 -5.14 2.13
N PHE A 313 6.12 -4.67 2.45
CA PHE A 313 5.91 -3.65 3.47
C PHE A 313 6.15 -4.21 4.89
N MET A 314 5.82 -5.49 5.09
CA MET A 314 5.89 -6.18 6.38
C MET A 314 7.04 -7.19 6.44
N GLN A 315 7.18 -8.04 5.42
CA GLN A 315 8.24 -9.05 5.34
C GLN A 315 9.42 -8.46 4.58
N VAL A 316 10.43 -8.01 5.32
CA VAL A 316 11.59 -7.33 4.74
C VAL A 316 12.68 -8.28 4.25
N PHE A 317 12.52 -9.60 4.45
CA PHE A 317 13.44 -10.61 3.94
C PHE A 317 13.57 -10.52 2.40
N ASN A 318 14.79 -10.71 1.88
CA ASN A 318 15.15 -10.49 0.47
C ASN A 318 14.98 -9.06 -0.06
N ASN A 319 14.83 -8.06 0.81
CA ASN A 319 14.89 -6.65 0.43
C ASN A 319 16.00 -5.96 1.22
N SER A 320 16.54 -4.90 0.64
CA SER A 320 17.43 -3.98 1.35
C SER A 320 16.64 -2.97 2.20
N PRO A 321 17.25 -2.38 3.24
CA PRO A 321 16.66 -1.26 3.99
C PRO A 321 16.18 -0.09 3.12
N ASP A 322 16.90 0.22 2.04
CA ASP A 322 16.55 1.28 1.09
C ASP A 322 15.30 0.92 0.28
N GLU A 323 15.22 -0.30 -0.26
CA GLU A 323 14.04 -0.80 -0.99
C GLU A 323 12.79 -0.79 -0.11
N THR A 324 12.88 -1.29 1.13
CA THR A 324 11.75 -1.27 2.06
C THR A 324 11.26 0.15 2.33
N SER A 325 12.19 1.10 2.46
CA SER A 325 11.86 2.52 2.70
C SER A 325 11.17 3.14 1.49
N PHE A 326 11.63 2.80 0.28
CA PHE A 326 11.01 3.22 -0.97
C PHE A 326 9.58 2.66 -1.12
N TYR A 327 9.38 1.37 -0.86
CA TYR A 327 8.05 0.76 -0.93
C TYR A 327 7.09 1.40 0.08
N ARG A 328 7.51 1.56 1.35
CA ARG A 328 6.69 2.22 2.37
C ARG A 328 6.40 3.68 2.01
N HIS A 329 7.36 4.43 1.46
CA HIS A 329 7.13 5.80 0.99
C HIS A 329 5.98 5.87 -0.02
N MET A 330 5.92 4.94 -0.99
CA MET A 330 4.86 4.91 -1.99
C MET A 330 3.49 4.57 -1.39
N LEU A 331 3.43 3.57 -0.49
CA LEU A 331 2.18 3.20 0.19
C LEU A 331 1.57 4.37 1.00
N MET A 332 2.41 5.24 1.57
CA MET A 332 1.94 6.36 2.40
C MET A 332 1.36 7.53 1.59
N ARG A 333 1.62 7.60 0.28
CA ARG A 333 1.23 8.74 -0.56
C ARG A 333 0.20 8.42 -1.63
N GLU A 334 0.12 7.17 -2.09
CA GLU A 334 -0.72 6.77 -3.22
C GLU A 334 -2.20 6.62 -2.84
N ASP A 335 -3.09 6.68 -3.83
CA ASP A 335 -4.53 6.54 -3.63
C ASP A 335 -4.95 5.10 -3.25
N THR A 336 -6.25 4.90 -3.02
CA THR A 336 -6.79 3.59 -2.63
C THR A 336 -6.49 2.54 -3.68
N MET A 337 -6.71 2.84 -4.97
CA MET A 337 -6.58 1.86 -6.05
C MET A 337 -5.13 1.40 -6.21
N ASN A 338 -4.18 2.33 -6.30
CA ASN A 338 -2.75 2.01 -6.40
C ASN A 338 -2.24 1.31 -5.13
N SER A 339 -2.74 1.70 -3.95
CA SER A 339 -2.40 1.03 -2.69
C SER A 339 -2.92 -0.41 -2.64
N LEU A 340 -4.09 -0.70 -3.21
CA LEU A 340 -4.60 -2.07 -3.32
C LEU A 340 -3.73 -2.91 -4.25
N ILE A 341 -3.35 -2.38 -5.42
CA ILE A 341 -2.44 -3.06 -6.36
C ILE A 341 -1.10 -3.37 -5.68
N MET A 342 -0.60 -2.45 -4.86
CA MET A 342 0.60 -2.65 -4.04
C MET A 342 0.45 -3.77 -3.01
N ILE A 343 -0.71 -3.87 -2.35
CA ILE A 343 -0.99 -4.88 -1.32
C ILE A 343 -1.23 -6.24 -1.96
N GLN A 344 -2.16 -6.30 -2.91
CA GLN A 344 -2.55 -7.47 -3.68
C GLN A 344 -2.36 -7.15 -5.17
N PRO A 345 -1.26 -7.63 -5.77
CA PRO A 345 -1.03 -7.47 -7.19
C PRO A 345 -2.18 -8.04 -8.02
N ILE A 346 -2.41 -7.45 -9.18
CA ILE A 346 -3.43 -7.91 -10.13
C ILE A 346 -2.77 -8.78 -11.20
N LEU A 347 -3.50 -9.79 -11.67
CA LEU A 347 -3.03 -10.73 -12.67
C LEU A 347 -4.12 -10.87 -13.74
N TYR A 348 -3.81 -10.47 -14.97
CA TYR A 348 -4.68 -10.67 -16.13
C TYR A 348 -4.20 -11.86 -16.96
N SER A 349 -5.16 -12.62 -17.48
CA SER A 349 -4.93 -13.76 -18.35
C SER A 349 -5.43 -13.46 -19.76
N TYR A 350 -4.55 -13.62 -20.74
CA TYR A 350 -4.82 -13.47 -22.16
C TYR A 350 -4.76 -14.86 -22.81
N SER A 351 -5.80 -15.20 -23.55
CA SER A 351 -5.90 -16.47 -24.26
C SER A 351 -6.65 -16.28 -25.58
N PHE A 352 -6.65 -17.28 -26.45
CA PHE A 352 -7.47 -17.25 -27.67
C PHE A 352 -8.98 -17.35 -27.41
N ASN A 353 -9.38 -17.81 -26.23
CA ASN A 353 -10.76 -18.22 -25.93
C ASN A 353 -11.60 -17.11 -25.29
N GLY A 354 -11.16 -15.86 -25.34
CA GLY A 354 -11.93 -14.74 -24.80
C GLY A 354 -11.12 -13.46 -24.62
N PRO A 355 -11.79 -12.37 -24.19
CA PRO A 355 -11.10 -11.14 -23.82
C PRO A 355 -10.22 -11.36 -22.57
N PRO A 356 -9.30 -10.41 -22.27
CA PRO A 356 -8.48 -10.46 -21.07
C PRO A 356 -9.35 -10.54 -19.80
N GLU A 357 -9.08 -11.52 -18.94
CA GLU A 357 -9.84 -11.74 -17.71
C GLU A 357 -8.93 -11.64 -16.47
N PRO A 358 -9.39 -11.03 -15.36
CA PRO A 358 -8.65 -11.06 -14.11
C PRO A 358 -8.68 -12.47 -13.52
N VAL A 359 -7.52 -13.00 -13.20
CA VAL A 359 -7.35 -14.34 -12.61
C VAL A 359 -6.81 -14.26 -11.19
N LEU A 360 -7.02 -15.34 -10.43
CA LEU A 360 -6.51 -15.41 -9.07
C LEU A 360 -4.98 -15.40 -9.08
N LEU A 361 -4.40 -14.76 -8.07
CA LEU A 361 -2.96 -14.70 -7.90
C LEU A 361 -2.42 -16.01 -7.32
N ASP A 362 -2.49 -17.08 -8.12
CA ASP A 362 -2.33 -18.46 -7.72
C ASP A 362 -1.60 -19.27 -8.80
N THR A 363 -0.84 -20.28 -8.39
CA THR A 363 -0.08 -21.13 -9.31
C THR A 363 -0.98 -21.83 -10.33
N SER A 364 -2.23 -22.13 -9.98
CA SER A 364 -3.22 -22.71 -10.91
C SER A 364 -3.56 -21.82 -12.10
N SER A 365 -3.31 -20.52 -12.02
CA SER A 365 -3.55 -19.57 -13.12
C SER A 365 -2.40 -19.53 -14.14
N ILE A 366 -1.27 -20.17 -13.82
CA ILE A 366 -0.12 -20.30 -14.73
C ILE A 366 -0.39 -21.49 -15.64
N GLN A 367 -0.88 -21.21 -16.85
CA GLN A 367 -1.22 -22.21 -17.86
C GLN A 367 -0.28 -22.08 -19.08
N PRO A 368 0.05 -23.18 -19.76
CA PRO A 368 1.02 -23.17 -20.86
C PRO A 368 0.52 -22.44 -22.11
N ASP A 369 -0.79 -22.37 -22.30
CA ASP A 369 -1.49 -21.78 -23.46
C ASP A 369 -1.92 -20.32 -23.26
N ARG A 370 -1.52 -19.68 -22.16
CA ARG A 370 -1.94 -18.33 -21.78
C ARG A 370 -0.76 -17.38 -21.62
N ILE A 371 -1.01 -16.09 -21.81
CA ILE A 371 -0.10 -15.00 -21.45
C ILE A 371 -0.66 -14.33 -20.20
N LEU A 372 0.21 -14.04 -19.23
CA LEU A 372 -0.18 -13.34 -18.01
C LEU A 372 0.43 -11.94 -17.96
N LEU A 373 -0.37 -10.94 -17.61
CA LEU A 373 0.10 -9.60 -17.26
C LEU A 373 -0.08 -9.41 -15.75
N MET A 374 1.04 -9.38 -15.03
CA MET A 374 1.08 -9.08 -13.60
C MET A 374 1.44 -7.62 -13.38
N ASP A 375 0.62 -6.93 -12.60
CA ASP A 375 0.90 -5.58 -12.14
C ASP A 375 1.00 -5.54 -10.61
N THR A 376 2.20 -5.18 -10.12
CA THR A 376 2.55 -5.07 -8.71
C THR A 376 2.70 -3.62 -8.23
N PHE A 377 2.23 -2.64 -9.02
CA PHE A 377 2.53 -1.21 -8.92
C PHE A 377 3.99 -0.85 -9.25
N PHE A 378 4.97 -1.52 -8.63
CA PHE A 378 6.41 -1.26 -8.82
C PHE A 378 7.00 -1.93 -10.07
N GLN A 379 6.40 -3.03 -10.48
CA GLN A 379 6.83 -3.82 -11.64
C GLN A 379 5.61 -4.25 -12.44
N ILE A 380 5.74 -4.19 -13.76
CA ILE A 380 4.81 -4.77 -14.73
C ILE A 380 5.53 -5.93 -15.39
N LEU A 381 4.97 -7.13 -15.28
CA LEU A 381 5.56 -8.35 -15.78
C LEU A 381 4.62 -9.04 -16.77
N ILE A 382 5.11 -9.28 -17.97
CA ILE A 382 4.46 -10.14 -18.97
C ILE A 382 5.11 -11.51 -18.91
N PHE A 383 4.30 -12.54 -18.71
CA PHE A 383 4.71 -13.93 -18.64
C PHE A 383 4.08 -14.73 -19.76
N ASN A 384 4.91 -15.32 -20.62
CA ASN A 384 4.47 -16.21 -21.68
C ASN A 384 4.48 -17.68 -21.19
N GLY A 385 3.33 -18.35 -21.27
CA GLY A 385 3.22 -19.79 -21.03
C GLY A 385 4.08 -20.61 -22.00
N GLU A 386 4.36 -21.87 -21.64
CA GLU A 386 5.27 -22.74 -22.39
C GLU A 386 4.92 -22.86 -23.89
N THR A 387 3.65 -23.14 -24.21
CA THR A 387 3.19 -23.28 -25.59
C THR A 387 3.31 -21.96 -26.35
N ILE A 388 2.94 -20.85 -25.71
CA ILE A 388 3.04 -19.51 -26.31
C ILE A 388 4.49 -19.14 -26.58
N ALA A 389 5.40 -19.45 -25.65
CA ALA A 389 6.83 -19.21 -25.80
C ALA A 389 7.41 -20.04 -26.97
N GLN A 390 7.03 -21.31 -27.08
CA GLN A 390 7.43 -22.17 -28.21
C GLN A 390 6.94 -21.61 -29.56
N TRP A 391 5.68 -21.17 -29.63
CA TRP A 391 5.11 -20.56 -30.84
C TRP A 391 5.77 -19.23 -31.21
N LYS A 392 6.11 -18.42 -30.21
CA LYS A 392 6.87 -17.18 -30.41
C LYS A 392 8.27 -17.47 -30.95
N ALA A 393 8.96 -18.47 -30.38
CA ALA A 393 10.29 -18.88 -30.82
C ALA A 393 10.32 -19.50 -32.23
N GLN A 394 9.24 -20.16 -32.64
CA GLN A 394 9.06 -20.70 -34.00
C GLN A 394 8.69 -19.62 -35.04
N GLY A 395 8.49 -18.36 -34.63
CA GLY A 395 8.21 -17.26 -35.54
C GLY A 395 6.79 -17.23 -36.10
N TYR A 396 5.83 -17.95 -35.50
CA TYR A 396 4.45 -17.99 -36.04
C TYR A 396 3.80 -16.60 -36.11
N HIS A 397 4.15 -15.70 -35.21
CA HIS A 397 3.64 -14.32 -35.17
C HIS A 397 4.08 -13.44 -36.36
N GLU A 398 5.06 -13.89 -37.16
CA GLU A 398 5.52 -13.20 -38.37
C GLU A 398 4.76 -13.67 -39.63
N LEU A 399 4.09 -14.82 -39.56
CA LEU A 399 3.35 -15.37 -40.69
C LEU A 399 1.98 -14.69 -40.82
N PRO A 400 1.58 -14.26 -42.03
CA PRO A 400 0.28 -13.62 -42.26
C PRO A 400 -0.92 -14.50 -41.86
N GLU A 401 -0.75 -15.82 -41.87
CA GLU A 401 -1.79 -16.80 -41.52
C GLU A 401 -2.13 -16.80 -40.02
N TYR A 402 -1.22 -16.33 -39.15
CA TYR A 402 -1.37 -16.32 -37.70
C TYR A 402 -1.43 -14.89 -37.12
N GLU A 403 -2.11 -13.99 -37.81
CA GLU A 403 -2.34 -12.61 -37.35
C GLU A 403 -3.04 -12.57 -35.97
N ASN A 404 -3.90 -13.54 -35.68
CA ASN A 404 -4.52 -13.72 -34.37
C ASN A 404 -3.50 -13.93 -33.24
N PHE A 405 -2.41 -14.68 -33.49
CA PHE A 405 -1.35 -14.89 -32.50
C PHE A 405 -0.51 -13.63 -32.31
N ARG A 406 -0.27 -12.87 -33.38
CA ARG A 406 0.39 -11.56 -33.29
C ARG A 406 -0.42 -10.60 -32.42
N GLN A 407 -1.74 -10.53 -32.61
CA GLN A 407 -2.64 -9.70 -31.79
C GLN A 407 -2.62 -10.14 -30.31
N LEU A 408 -2.61 -11.45 -30.05
CA LEU A 408 -2.53 -11.99 -28.68
C LEU A 408 -1.25 -11.57 -27.96
N LEU A 409 -0.10 -11.55 -28.65
CA LEU A 409 1.17 -11.08 -28.09
C LEU A 409 1.20 -9.57 -27.86
N GLN A 410 0.54 -8.80 -28.73
CA GLN A 410 0.54 -7.34 -28.68
C GLN A 410 -0.40 -6.79 -27.58
N ALA A 411 -1.56 -7.41 -27.37
CA ALA A 411 -2.56 -6.96 -26.39
C ALA A 411 -2.01 -6.67 -24.97
N PRO A 412 -1.29 -7.60 -24.30
CA PRO A 412 -0.74 -7.33 -22.97
C PRO A 412 0.38 -6.27 -23.00
N ALA A 413 1.08 -6.12 -24.13
CA ALA A 413 2.10 -5.08 -24.28
C ALA A 413 1.45 -3.69 -24.39
N ASP A 414 0.35 -3.55 -25.12
CA ASP A 414 -0.41 -2.30 -25.23
C ASP A 414 -0.99 -1.88 -23.88
N ASP A 415 -1.63 -2.82 -23.17
CA ASP A 415 -2.16 -2.59 -21.82
C ASP A 415 -1.04 -2.19 -20.83
N ALA A 416 0.12 -2.85 -20.91
CA ALA A 416 1.29 -2.49 -20.11
C ALA A 416 1.79 -1.06 -20.43
N GLN A 417 1.79 -0.65 -21.70
CA GLN A 417 2.22 0.70 -22.09
C GLN A 417 1.29 1.79 -21.55
N GLU A 418 -0.02 1.55 -21.50
CA GLU A 418 -0.97 2.50 -20.92
C GLU A 418 -0.69 2.74 -19.42
N ILE A 419 -0.41 1.66 -18.68
CA ILE A 419 -0.05 1.74 -17.27
C ILE A 419 1.30 2.47 -17.09
N LEU A 420 2.30 2.19 -17.94
CA LEU A 420 3.62 2.83 -17.89
C LEU A 420 3.57 4.35 -18.12
N GLN A 421 2.61 4.84 -18.91
CA GLN A 421 2.47 6.28 -19.21
C GLN A 421 1.78 7.07 -18.11
N THR A 422 0.94 6.42 -17.30
CA THR A 422 0.12 7.08 -16.29
C THR A 422 0.72 6.98 -14.89
N ARG A 423 1.46 5.91 -14.60
CA ARG A 423 1.98 5.63 -13.26
C ARG A 423 3.24 6.40 -12.92
N PHE A 424 3.27 6.91 -11.68
CA PHE A 424 4.45 7.54 -11.10
C PHE A 424 4.83 6.85 -9.78
N PRO A 425 6.11 6.49 -9.55
CA PRO A 425 7.20 6.47 -10.54
C PRO A 425 6.94 5.42 -11.63
N MET A 426 7.68 5.48 -12.74
CA MET A 426 7.54 4.49 -13.79
C MET A 426 7.89 3.10 -13.22
N PRO A 427 7.04 2.08 -13.40
CA PRO A 427 7.35 0.73 -12.96
C PRO A 427 8.42 0.09 -13.84
N ARG A 428 9.15 -0.88 -13.27
CA ARG A 428 10.07 -1.72 -14.05
C ARG A 428 9.26 -2.65 -14.95
N TYR A 429 9.48 -2.54 -16.25
CA TYR A 429 8.90 -3.45 -17.25
C TYR A 429 9.76 -4.72 -17.37
N ILE A 430 9.12 -5.88 -17.27
CA ILE A 430 9.76 -7.19 -17.34
C ILE A 430 8.97 -8.05 -18.32
N GLU A 431 9.65 -8.65 -19.28
CA GLU A 431 9.07 -9.67 -20.15
C GLU A 431 9.83 -10.97 -19.93
N THR A 432 9.11 -12.06 -19.69
CA THR A 432 9.68 -13.37 -19.38
C THR A 432 8.77 -14.48 -19.88
N GLU A 433 9.29 -15.70 -19.88
CA GLU A 433 8.59 -16.91 -20.30
C GLU A 433 8.77 -18.03 -19.28
N GLN A 434 8.05 -19.13 -19.47
CA GLN A 434 8.21 -20.35 -18.69
C GLN A 434 9.68 -20.82 -18.72
N GLY A 435 10.28 -21.01 -17.55
CA GLY A 435 11.69 -21.38 -17.40
C GLY A 435 12.69 -20.20 -17.42
N GLY A 436 12.22 -18.98 -17.69
CA GLY A 436 13.06 -17.78 -17.67
C GLY A 436 13.50 -17.38 -16.25
N SER A 437 14.71 -16.83 -16.11
CA SER A 437 15.25 -16.41 -14.80
C SER A 437 14.41 -15.32 -14.11
N GLN A 438 13.74 -14.47 -14.88
CA GLN A 438 12.90 -13.37 -14.40
C GLN A 438 11.49 -13.84 -14.00
N ALA A 439 11.08 -15.06 -14.37
CA ALA A 439 9.79 -15.64 -13.95
C ALA A 439 9.67 -15.78 -12.43
N ARG A 440 10.80 -15.79 -11.71
CA ARG A 440 10.84 -15.77 -10.23
C ARG A 440 10.06 -14.59 -9.62
N PHE A 441 9.96 -13.46 -10.32
CA PHE A 441 9.19 -12.32 -9.84
C PHE A 441 7.69 -12.65 -9.76
N LEU A 442 7.13 -13.35 -10.75
CA LEU A 442 5.77 -13.87 -10.71
C LEU A 442 5.62 -14.96 -9.64
N LEU A 443 6.53 -15.95 -9.64
CA LEU A 443 6.47 -17.10 -8.74
C LEU A 443 6.57 -16.71 -7.25
N SER A 444 7.29 -15.64 -6.92
CA SER A 444 7.39 -15.13 -5.56
C SER A 444 6.10 -14.48 -5.03
N LYS A 445 5.20 -14.08 -5.95
CA LYS A 445 3.95 -13.40 -5.62
C LYS A 445 2.78 -14.36 -5.61
N VAL A 446 2.72 -15.33 -6.52
CA VAL A 446 1.60 -16.28 -6.61
C VAL A 446 1.50 -17.20 -5.39
N ASN A 447 0.28 -17.58 -5.06
CA ASN A 447 0.03 -18.53 -3.99
C ASN A 447 0.42 -19.96 -4.39
N PRO A 448 1.15 -20.71 -3.53
CA PRO A 448 1.48 -22.10 -3.77
C PRO A 448 0.29 -23.00 -3.38
N SER A 449 -0.75 -23.03 -4.20
CA SER A 449 -1.90 -23.95 -4.03
C SER A 449 -1.54 -25.39 -4.38
N GLN A 450 -0.60 -25.59 -5.30
CA GLN A 450 0.00 -26.88 -5.62
C GLN A 450 1.28 -27.08 -4.81
N THR A 451 1.14 -27.70 -3.64
CA THR A 451 2.31 -28.28 -2.96
C THR A 451 2.56 -29.68 -3.52
N HIS A 452 3.81 -30.16 -3.50
CA HIS A 452 4.15 -31.54 -3.90
C HIS A 452 3.28 -32.62 -3.23
N ASN A 453 2.60 -32.31 -2.11
CA ASN A 453 1.67 -33.20 -1.41
C ASN A 453 0.23 -33.23 -1.95
N ASN A 454 -0.20 -32.26 -2.76
CA ASN A 454 -1.58 -32.14 -3.25
C ASN A 454 -1.79 -32.67 -4.68
N MET A 455 -0.80 -33.37 -5.25
CA MET A 455 -0.82 -33.84 -6.64
C MET A 455 -1.95 -34.84 -6.98
N TYR A 456 -2.75 -35.26 -5.99
CA TYR A 456 -3.80 -36.28 -6.14
C TYR A 456 -5.23 -35.83 -5.82
N ALA A 457 -5.49 -34.55 -5.52
CA ALA A 457 -6.85 -34.08 -5.22
C ALA A 457 -7.40 -33.21 -6.35
N TYR A 458 -7.73 -33.82 -7.49
CA TYR A 458 -8.42 -33.15 -8.58
C TYR A 458 -9.94 -33.33 -8.42
N GLY A 459 -10.65 -32.22 -8.20
CA GLY A 459 -12.12 -32.17 -8.26
C GLY A 459 -12.79 -31.92 -6.90
N GLN A 460 -13.65 -30.89 -6.86
CA GLN A 460 -14.61 -30.55 -5.80
C GLN A 460 -14.10 -29.75 -4.59
N VAL A 461 -13.61 -28.51 -4.79
CA VAL A 461 -13.78 -27.46 -3.77
C VAL A 461 -13.99 -26.12 -4.48
N SER A 462 -15.07 -25.40 -4.13
CA SER A 462 -15.34 -24.06 -4.64
C SER A 462 -14.22 -23.08 -4.21
N PRO A 463 -13.81 -22.13 -5.07
CA PRO A 463 -12.60 -21.31 -4.87
C PRO A 463 -12.65 -20.36 -3.66
N ALA A 464 -13.84 -19.96 -3.19
CA ALA A 464 -13.96 -19.13 -1.98
C ALA A 464 -13.68 -19.91 -0.69
N THR A 465 -14.03 -21.21 -0.66
CA THR A 465 -13.86 -22.07 0.51
C THR A 465 -12.41 -22.53 0.65
N SER A 466 -11.67 -22.69 -0.46
CA SER A 466 -10.27 -23.12 -0.43
C SER A 466 -9.33 -22.03 0.11
N LEU A 467 -9.61 -20.74 -0.14
CA LEU A 467 -8.84 -19.63 0.43
C LEU A 467 -9.04 -19.52 1.94
N LEU A 468 -10.27 -19.58 2.45
CA LEU A 468 -10.53 -19.61 3.90
C LEU A 468 -9.96 -20.87 4.55
N HIS A 469 -10.08 -22.04 3.92
CA HIS A 469 -9.54 -23.29 4.43
C HIS A 469 -8.00 -23.29 4.43
N ASN A 470 -7.35 -22.73 3.41
CA ASN A 470 -5.90 -22.54 3.36
C ASN A 470 -5.42 -21.44 4.31
N LEU A 471 -6.21 -20.39 4.54
CA LEU A 471 -5.95 -19.37 5.57
C LEU A 471 -5.97 -19.99 6.97
N PHE A 472 -6.97 -20.83 7.27
CA PHE A 472 -7.06 -21.58 8.52
C PHE A 472 -5.98 -22.66 8.66
N HIS A 473 -5.64 -23.39 7.59
CA HIS A 473 -4.55 -24.38 7.62
C HIS A 473 -3.16 -23.75 7.72
N ALA A 474 -2.92 -22.62 7.05
CA ALA A 474 -1.69 -21.83 7.19
C ALA A 474 -1.58 -21.19 8.58
N TRP A 475 -2.71 -20.83 9.19
CA TRP A 475 -2.77 -20.42 10.60
C TRP A 475 -2.42 -21.54 11.57
N ASN A 476 -2.94 -22.75 11.35
CA ASN A 476 -2.62 -23.92 12.19
C ASN A 476 -1.19 -24.43 12.03
N LYS A 477 -0.49 -24.07 10.95
CA LYS A 477 0.94 -24.42 10.74
C LYS A 477 1.93 -23.35 11.23
N CYS A 478 1.46 -22.20 11.72
CA CYS A 478 2.33 -21.26 12.45
C CYS A 478 2.60 -21.82 13.86
N PRO A 479 3.85 -21.81 14.38
CA PRO A 479 4.18 -22.33 15.72
C PRO A 479 3.49 -21.60 16.89
N VAL A 480 2.65 -20.61 16.60
CA VAL A 480 2.01 -19.69 17.55
C VAL A 480 0.61 -20.19 17.99
N ALA A 481 0.07 -21.25 17.36
CA ALA A 481 -1.22 -21.84 17.73
C ALA A 481 -1.22 -22.55 19.11
N HIS A 482 -0.08 -22.66 19.79
CA HIS A 482 -0.01 -23.21 21.15
C HIS A 482 -0.31 -22.19 22.26
N LEU A 483 -0.43 -20.89 21.97
CA LEU A 483 -0.66 -19.87 23.01
C LEU A 483 -2.14 -19.52 23.27
N SER A 484 -3.11 -20.05 22.51
CA SER A 484 -4.54 -19.78 22.78
C SER A 484 -5.21 -20.78 23.75
N LYS A 485 -4.50 -21.85 24.16
CA LYS A 485 -5.01 -22.77 25.21
C LYS A 485 -4.84 -22.26 26.65
N ALA A 486 -4.19 -21.11 26.86
CA ALA A 486 -3.85 -20.61 28.19
C ALA A 486 -4.77 -19.47 28.72
N SER A 487 -5.85 -19.11 28.03
CA SER A 487 -6.75 -18.02 28.47
C SER A 487 -8.20 -18.45 28.72
N PHE A 488 -8.42 -19.76 28.92
CA PHE A 488 -9.65 -20.27 29.54
C PHE A 488 -9.31 -20.89 30.91
N ARG A 489 -9.18 -20.03 31.91
CA ARG A 489 -9.56 -20.28 33.31
C ARG A 489 -10.04 -18.99 33.92
#